data_AF-A0A8S3XHC3-F1
#
_entry.id   AF-A0A8S3XHC3-F1
#
_cell.length_a   1.000
_cell.length_b   1.000
_cell.length_c   1.000
_cell.angle_alpha   90.00
_cell.angle_beta   90.00
_cell.angle_gamma   90.00
#
_symmetry.space_group_name_H-M   'P 1'
#
loop_
_entity.id
_entity.type
_entity.pdbx_description
1 polymer ?
#
loop_
_entity_poly.entity_id
_entity_poly.type
_entity_poly.pdbx_seq_one_letter_code
_entity_poly.pdbx_strand_id
1 'polypeptide(L)'
;MVTAQNDREQQEICSVKALSDYMNRTRDLREESGSDKLISTIRKPTRNAIAQSLSRWMKQILKDSGIDVNAYSSHSTRHASTSAAKRAGVSIDVIKSTAGCSNASLCFAKFYNLPLKDGEQDRAFADAVFSRDE
;
A
#
# COMPACT_ATOMS: atom_id res chain seq x y z
N MET A 1 -12.32 -11.27 -17.05
CA MET A 1 -11.23 -10.86 -17.96
C MET A 1 -11.11 -9.36 -17.82
N VAL A 2 -10.27 -8.88 -16.89
CA VAL A 2 -10.09 -7.45 -16.65
C VAL A 2 -9.10 -6.98 -17.71
N THR A 3 -9.56 -6.13 -18.62
CA THR A 3 -8.73 -5.54 -19.67
C THR A 3 -7.72 -4.60 -19.04
N ALA A 4 -6.46 -4.79 -19.44
CA ALA A 4 -5.38 -3.83 -19.22
C ALA A 4 -5.70 -2.57 -20.03
N GLN A 5 -6.02 -1.48 -19.35
CA GLN A 5 -6.16 -0.17 -19.95
C GLN A 5 -5.64 0.87 -18.94
N ASN A 6 -4.34 1.19 -19.05
CA ASN A 6 -3.79 2.55 -19.21
C ASN A 6 -2.26 2.53 -18.94
N ASP A 7 -1.47 2.06 -19.91
CA ASP A 7 -0.12 1.52 -19.66
C ASP A 7 1.06 2.51 -19.72
N ARG A 8 0.85 3.82 -19.87
CA ARG A 8 1.98 4.79 -19.95
C ARG A 8 2.32 5.52 -18.64
N GLU A 9 1.33 5.88 -17.83
CA GLU A 9 1.56 6.57 -16.54
C GLU A 9 1.72 5.58 -15.36
N GLN A 10 1.27 4.33 -15.51
CA GLN A 10 1.33 3.34 -14.41
C GLN A 10 2.64 2.56 -14.33
N GLN A 11 3.58 2.78 -15.26
CA GLN A 11 4.82 2.00 -15.28
C GLN A 11 5.72 2.32 -14.08
N GLU A 12 5.72 3.57 -13.61
CA GLU A 12 6.57 4.02 -12.50
C GLU A 12 6.08 3.51 -11.13
N ILE A 13 4.79 3.22 -11.01
CA ILE A 13 4.14 2.73 -9.78
C ILE A 13 3.71 1.26 -9.87
N CYS A 14 4.15 0.55 -10.91
CA CYS A 14 3.79 -0.85 -11.13
C CYS A 14 4.44 -1.77 -10.08
N SER A 15 3.62 -2.33 -9.17
CA SER A 15 4.09 -3.25 -8.13
C SER A 15 4.82 -4.48 -8.68
N VAL A 16 4.39 -5.03 -9.83
CA VAL A 16 5.02 -6.21 -10.44
C VAL A 16 6.42 -5.88 -10.93
N LYS A 17 6.58 -4.77 -11.65
CA LYS A 17 7.89 -4.31 -12.14
C LYS A 17 8.82 -3.97 -10.97
N ALA A 18 8.32 -3.23 -9.98
CA ALA A 18 9.08 -2.89 -8.78
C ALA A 18 9.59 -4.13 -8.03
N LEU A 19 8.75 -5.17 -7.89
CA LEU A 19 9.15 -6.43 -7.27
C LEU A 19 10.17 -7.20 -8.11
N SER A 20 9.99 -7.26 -9.42
CA SER A 20 10.94 -7.91 -10.33
C SER A 20 12.32 -7.23 -10.27
N ASP A 21 12.36 -5.90 -10.36
CA ASP A 21 13.58 -5.10 -10.27
C ASP A 21 14.25 -5.26 -8.89
N TYR A 22 13.47 -5.29 -7.82
CA TYR A 22 13.97 -5.50 -6.47
C TYR A 22 14.61 -6.89 -6.31
N MET A 23 13.96 -7.94 -6.82
CA MET A 23 14.49 -9.31 -6.79
C MET A 23 15.81 -9.40 -7.53
N ASN A 24 15.90 -8.80 -8.73
CA ASN A 24 17.13 -8.78 -9.53
C ASN A 24 18.27 -8.05 -8.80
N ARG A 25 18.00 -6.88 -8.21
CA ARG A 25 19.01 -6.07 -7.50
C ARG A 25 19.46 -6.68 -6.18
N THR A 26 18.64 -7.53 -5.57
CA THR A 26 18.94 -8.14 -4.27
C THR A 26 19.39 -9.59 -4.36
N ARG A 27 19.51 -10.16 -5.55
CA ARG A 27 19.88 -11.57 -5.77
C ARG A 27 21.12 -11.98 -4.99
N ASP A 28 22.23 -11.27 -5.20
CA ASP A 28 23.52 -11.64 -4.59
C ASP A 28 23.48 -11.49 -3.05
N LEU A 29 22.72 -10.51 -2.54
CA LEU A 29 22.52 -10.32 -1.09
C LEU A 29 21.67 -11.43 -0.45
N ARG A 30 20.75 -12.03 -1.22
CA ARG A 30 19.91 -13.15 -0.76
C ARG A 30 20.72 -14.44 -0.69
N GLU A 31 21.57 -14.67 -1.69
CA GLU A 31 22.49 -15.80 -1.70
C GLU A 31 23.47 -15.72 -0.51
N GLU A 32 24.02 -14.55 -0.22
CA GLU A 32 24.91 -14.33 0.93
C GLU A 32 24.21 -14.50 2.30
N SER A 33 22.94 -14.09 2.42
CA SER A 33 22.20 -14.15 3.69
C SER A 33 21.50 -15.48 3.99
N GLY A 34 21.24 -16.32 2.98
CA GLY A 34 20.38 -17.49 3.12
C GLY A 34 18.93 -17.15 3.51
N SER A 35 18.48 -15.92 3.19
CA SER A 35 17.16 -15.40 3.57
C SER A 35 16.02 -16.02 2.77
N ASP A 36 14.99 -16.51 3.46
CA ASP A 36 13.74 -17.04 2.87
C ASP A 36 12.66 -15.97 2.66
N LYS A 37 12.88 -14.74 3.14
CA LYS A 37 11.89 -13.66 3.10
C LYS A 37 12.11 -12.74 1.90
N LEU A 38 11.01 -12.19 1.41
CA LEU A 38 11.06 -11.23 0.33
C LEU A 38 11.89 -10.00 0.72
N ILE A 39 11.71 -9.40 1.90
CA ILE A 39 12.41 -8.15 2.23
C ILE A 39 13.60 -8.39 3.17
N SER A 40 14.78 -7.95 2.76
CA SER A 40 16.03 -8.06 3.51
C SER A 40 16.58 -6.68 3.89
N THR A 41 17.34 -6.62 4.99
CA THR A 41 18.08 -5.42 5.40
C THR A 41 19.32 -5.25 4.54
N ILE A 42 19.68 -4.01 4.23
CA ILE A 42 20.82 -3.68 3.35
C ILE A 42 22.16 -3.69 4.13
N ARG A 43 22.13 -3.50 5.45
CA ARG A 43 23.34 -3.50 6.29
C ARG A 43 23.83 -4.93 6.53
N LYS A 44 25.15 -5.13 6.45
CA LYS A 44 25.81 -6.41 6.77
C LYS A 44 25.86 -6.65 8.29
N PRO A 45 25.75 -7.90 8.76
CA PRO A 45 25.31 -9.07 7.99
C PRO A 45 23.84 -8.88 7.57
N THR A 46 23.52 -9.18 6.31
CA THR A 46 22.18 -9.01 5.74
C THR A 46 21.22 -10.02 6.40
N ARG A 47 20.04 -9.54 6.82
CA ARG A 47 19.04 -10.33 7.55
C ARG A 47 17.64 -10.05 7.02
N ASN A 48 16.69 -10.90 7.40
CA ASN A 48 15.27 -10.63 7.17
C ASN A 48 14.86 -9.31 7.82
N ALA A 49 14.14 -8.47 7.09
CA ALA A 49 13.55 -7.27 7.67
C ALA A 49 12.43 -7.69 8.63
N ILE A 50 12.47 -7.17 9.86
CA ILE A 50 11.40 -7.37 10.85
C ILE A 50 10.26 -6.36 10.61
N ALA A 51 9.06 -6.67 11.13
CA ALA A 51 7.88 -5.82 10.99
C ALA A 51 8.12 -4.37 11.46
N GLN A 52 8.90 -4.18 12.54
CA GLN A 52 9.24 -2.85 13.04
C GLN A 52 10.08 -2.05 12.03
N SER A 53 11.02 -2.68 11.33
CA SER A 53 11.83 -2.01 10.30
C SER A 53 10.97 -1.59 9.12
N LEU A 54 10.08 -2.48 8.67
CA LEU A 54 9.14 -2.19 7.58
C LEU A 54 8.20 -1.04 7.94
N SER A 55 7.65 -1.03 9.15
CA SER A 55 6.79 0.07 9.62
C SER A 55 7.53 1.42 9.64
N ARG A 56 8.80 1.43 10.08
CA ARG A 56 9.65 2.63 10.03
C ARG A 56 9.91 3.10 8.60
N TRP A 57 10.23 2.21 7.67
CA TRP A 57 10.44 2.56 6.27
C TRP A 57 9.16 3.08 5.62
N MET A 58 8.01 2.46 5.87
CA MET A 58 6.72 2.97 5.41
C MET A 58 6.43 4.36 5.96
N LYS A 59 6.67 4.61 7.26
CA LYS A 59 6.51 5.93 7.85
C LYS A 59 7.47 6.96 7.22
N GLN A 60 8.69 6.56 6.91
CA GLN A 60 9.65 7.43 6.21
C GLN A 60 9.16 7.77 4.80
N ILE A 61 8.67 6.79 4.04
CA ILE A 61 8.09 7.01 2.71
C ILE A 61 6.92 7.99 2.78
N LEU A 62 6.00 7.82 3.74
CA LEU A 62 4.91 8.78 3.94
C LEU A 62 5.43 10.20 4.17
N LYS A 63 6.45 10.35 5.03
CA LYS A 63 7.08 11.65 5.30
C LYS A 63 7.71 12.25 4.05
N ASP A 64 8.45 11.43 3.29
CA ASP A 64 9.15 11.86 2.08
C ASP A 64 8.16 12.24 0.96
N SER A 65 6.97 11.63 0.95
CA SER A 65 5.83 12.01 0.11
C SER A 65 5.06 13.25 0.61
N GLY A 66 5.51 13.93 1.66
CA GLY A 66 4.86 15.12 2.20
C GLY A 66 3.62 14.85 3.08
N ILE A 67 3.38 13.60 3.48
CA ILE A 67 2.25 13.24 4.34
C ILE A 67 2.63 13.47 5.81
N ASP A 68 1.75 14.10 6.59
CA ASP A 68 1.97 14.33 8.02
C ASP A 68 1.98 13.01 8.80
N VAL A 69 3.17 12.58 9.21
CA VAL A 69 3.37 11.33 9.93
C VAL A 69 3.05 11.38 11.43
N ASN A 70 2.60 12.54 11.93
CA ASN A 70 2.00 12.64 13.26
C ASN A 70 0.51 12.30 13.21
N ALA A 71 -0.17 12.66 12.12
CA ALA A 71 -1.56 12.28 11.86
C ALA A 71 -1.70 10.88 11.23
N TYR A 72 -0.75 10.47 10.38
CA TYR A 72 -0.82 9.23 9.61
C TYR A 72 0.34 8.27 9.95
N SER A 73 0.04 6.98 10.01
CA SER A 73 1.00 5.92 10.32
C SER A 73 1.13 4.93 9.16
N SER A 74 2.02 3.94 9.28
CA SER A 74 2.11 2.85 8.30
C SER A 74 0.78 2.10 8.13
N HIS A 75 -0.07 2.05 9.16
CA HIS A 75 -1.39 1.44 9.04
C HIS A 75 -2.37 2.27 8.20
N SER A 76 -2.19 3.60 8.17
CA SER A 76 -3.07 4.52 7.42
C SER A 76 -3.13 4.18 5.93
N THR A 77 -2.05 3.65 5.35
CA THR A 77 -2.03 3.15 3.96
C THR A 77 -3.07 2.04 3.74
N ARG A 78 -3.18 1.09 4.67
CA ARG A 78 -4.18 0.02 4.60
C ARG A 78 -5.58 0.57 4.72
N HIS A 79 -5.82 1.48 5.68
CA HIS A 79 -7.12 2.15 5.84
C HIS A 79 -7.54 2.90 4.58
N ALA A 80 -6.63 3.68 3.98
CA ALA A 80 -6.87 4.42 2.75
C ALA A 80 -7.21 3.50 1.58
N SER A 81 -6.43 2.42 1.38
CA SER A 81 -6.67 1.44 0.31
C SER A 81 -8.03 0.75 0.44
N THR A 82 -8.39 0.27 1.64
CA THR A 82 -9.66 -0.43 1.84
C THR A 82 -10.86 0.52 1.78
N SER A 83 -10.72 1.76 2.25
CA SER A 83 -11.73 2.81 2.07
C SER A 83 -11.93 3.17 0.60
N ALA A 84 -10.84 3.29 -0.16
CA ALA A 84 -10.89 3.56 -1.60
C ALA A 84 -11.59 2.43 -2.36
N ALA A 85 -11.29 1.17 -2.05
CA ALA A 85 -11.99 0.02 -2.65
C ALA A 85 -13.50 0.05 -2.37
N LYS A 86 -13.91 0.43 -1.15
CA LYS A 86 -15.32 0.57 -0.81
C LYS A 86 -16.01 1.69 -1.60
N ARG A 87 -15.35 2.85 -1.74
CA ARG A 87 -15.84 3.97 -2.57
C ARG A 87 -15.95 3.57 -4.04
N ALA A 88 -15.04 2.74 -4.53
CA ALA A 88 -15.08 2.17 -5.88
C ALA A 88 -16.14 1.05 -6.05
N GLY A 89 -16.96 0.77 -5.03
CA GLY A 89 -18.08 -0.17 -5.13
C GLY A 89 -17.75 -1.63 -4.81
N VAL A 90 -16.52 -1.95 -4.37
CA VAL A 90 -16.16 -3.32 -4.00
C VAL A 90 -16.97 -3.76 -2.78
N SER A 91 -17.46 -5.01 -2.79
CA SER A 91 -18.25 -5.55 -1.68
C SER A 91 -17.43 -5.64 -0.40
N ILE A 92 -18.09 -5.47 0.74
CA ILE A 92 -17.42 -5.49 2.05
C ILE A 92 -16.79 -6.85 2.32
N ASP A 93 -17.41 -7.94 1.87
CA ASP A 93 -16.89 -9.30 2.07
C ASP A 93 -15.59 -9.52 1.30
N VAL A 94 -15.50 -9.02 0.06
CA VAL A 94 -14.25 -9.05 -0.72
C VAL A 94 -13.18 -8.22 -0.03
N ILE A 95 -13.51 -6.99 0.40
CA ILE A 95 -12.55 -6.12 1.10
C ILE A 95 -12.05 -6.77 2.39
N LYS A 96 -12.94 -7.37 3.20
CA LYS A 96 -12.56 -8.06 4.45
C LYS A 96 -11.64 -9.24 4.16
N SER A 97 -11.99 -10.07 3.19
CA SER A 97 -11.18 -11.21 2.77
C SER A 97 -9.78 -10.78 2.30
N THR A 98 -9.69 -9.79 1.40
CA THR A 98 -8.42 -9.28 0.88
C THR A 98 -7.59 -8.57 1.94
N ALA A 99 -8.23 -7.81 2.83
CA ALA A 99 -7.53 -7.13 3.90
C ALA A 99 -7.08 -8.11 5.00
N GLY A 100 -7.52 -9.38 5.03
CA GLY A 100 -7.23 -10.28 6.14
C GLY A 100 -8.00 -9.93 7.42
N CYS A 101 -9.19 -9.34 7.29
CA CYS A 101 -10.16 -9.20 8.37
C CYS A 101 -11.11 -10.41 8.35
N SER A 102 -11.45 -10.95 9.52
CA SER A 102 -12.49 -11.98 9.56
C SER A 102 -13.83 -11.42 9.10
N ASN A 103 -14.61 -12.23 8.37
CA ASN A 103 -15.88 -11.80 7.79
C ASN A 103 -16.89 -11.34 8.86
N ALA A 104 -16.89 -11.99 10.01
CA ALA A 104 -17.72 -11.63 11.17
C ALA A 104 -17.25 -10.36 11.90
N SER A 105 -16.04 -9.86 11.63
CA SER A 105 -15.49 -8.71 12.37
C SER A 105 -16.08 -7.39 11.91
N LEU A 106 -16.42 -6.55 12.89
CA LEU A 106 -16.73 -5.13 12.69
C LEU A 106 -15.49 -4.26 12.44
N CYS A 107 -14.27 -4.86 12.42
CA CYS A 107 -13.02 -4.12 12.22
C CYS A 107 -13.11 -3.20 11.00
N PHE A 108 -13.61 -3.69 9.87
CA PHE A 108 -13.70 -2.89 8.66
C PHE A 108 -14.59 -1.65 8.86
N ALA A 109 -15.81 -1.85 9.36
CA ALA A 109 -16.77 -0.78 9.57
C ALA A 109 -16.31 0.24 10.63
N LYS A 110 -15.64 -0.21 11.70
CA LYS A 110 -15.21 0.65 12.81
C LYS A 110 -13.90 1.39 12.55
N PHE A 111 -12.95 0.74 11.88
CA PHE A 111 -11.57 1.25 11.82
C PHE A 111 -11.08 1.50 10.39
N TYR A 112 -11.65 0.87 9.37
CA TYR A 112 -11.11 0.93 8.00
C TYR A 112 -11.95 1.69 6.99
N ASN A 113 -13.21 2.02 7.30
CA ASN A 113 -14.08 2.85 6.47
C ASN A 113 -14.04 4.31 6.95
N LEU A 114 -12.98 5.02 6.59
CA LEU A 114 -12.79 6.42 6.98
C LEU A 114 -13.32 7.35 5.88
N PRO A 115 -14.11 8.39 6.24
CA PRO A 115 -14.53 9.40 5.26
C PRO A 115 -13.32 10.17 4.73
N LEU A 116 -13.48 10.74 3.53
CA LEU A 116 -12.54 11.76 3.06
C LEU A 116 -12.73 13.02 3.93
N LYS A 117 -11.69 13.85 4.02
CA LYS A 117 -11.84 15.15 4.68
C LYS A 117 -12.74 16.04 3.82
N ASP A 118 -13.69 16.71 4.45
CA ASP A 118 -14.72 17.53 3.76
C ASP A 118 -14.22 18.93 3.35
N GLY A 119 -12.91 19.11 3.17
CA GLY A 119 -12.35 20.34 2.63
C GLY A 119 -12.66 20.47 1.13
N GLU A 120 -13.05 21.67 0.68
CA GLU A 120 -13.33 21.94 -0.75
C GLU A 120 -12.14 21.56 -1.66
N GLN A 121 -10.91 21.81 -1.18
CA GLN A 121 -9.66 21.40 -1.84
C GLN A 121 -9.44 19.88 -1.80
N ASP A 122 -9.76 19.23 -0.68
CA ASP A 122 -9.63 17.78 -0.51
C ASP A 122 -10.60 17.02 -1.43
N ARG A 123 -11.79 17.60 -1.68
CA ARG A 123 -12.79 17.07 -2.58
C ARG A 123 -12.37 17.17 -4.04
N ALA A 124 -11.87 18.33 -4.47
CA ALA A 124 -11.35 18.50 -5.83
C ALA A 124 -10.18 17.54 -6.14
N PHE A 125 -9.27 17.35 -5.17
CA PHE A 125 -8.19 16.38 -5.28
C PHE A 125 -8.71 14.94 -5.36
N ALA A 126 -9.64 14.57 -4.47
CA ALA A 126 -10.21 13.24 -4.45
C ALA A 126 -10.98 12.94 -5.75
N ASP A 127 -11.77 13.89 -6.23
CA ASP A 127 -12.49 13.77 -7.49
C ASP A 127 -11.48 13.54 -8.61
N ALA A 128 -10.41 14.35 -8.74
CA ALA A 128 -9.39 14.15 -9.78
C ALA A 128 -8.65 12.79 -9.69
N VAL A 129 -8.41 12.27 -8.48
CA VAL A 129 -7.73 10.97 -8.28
C VAL A 129 -8.66 9.78 -8.56
N PHE A 130 -9.96 9.93 -8.31
CA PHE A 130 -10.93 8.84 -8.39
C PHE A 130 -11.87 8.93 -9.59
N SER A 131 -11.94 10.06 -10.29
CA SER A 131 -12.64 10.21 -11.55
C SER A 131 -11.95 9.34 -12.58
N ARG A 132 -12.63 8.26 -12.96
CA ARG A 132 -12.26 7.51 -14.16
C ARG A 132 -12.67 8.36 -15.36
N ASP A 133 -11.75 8.60 -16.28
CA ASP A 133 -12.14 9.00 -17.63
C ASP A 133 -12.98 7.84 -18.20
N GLU A 134 -14.25 8.12 -18.50
CA GLU A 134 -15.14 7.21 -19.23
C GLU A 134 -14.65 6.95 -20.66
#